data_AF-A0A7K0JFX7-F1
#
_entry.id   AF-A0A7K0JFX7-F1
#
_cell.length_a   1.000
_cell.length_b   1.000
_cell.length_c   1.000
_cell.angle_alpha   90.00
_cell.angle_beta   90.00
_cell.angle_gamma   90.00
#
_symmetry.space_group_name_H-M   'P 1'
#
loop_
_entity.id
_entity.type
_entity.pdbx_description
1 polymer ?
#
loop_
_entity_poly.entity_id
_entity_poly.type
_entity_poly.pdbx_seq_one_letter_code
_entity_poly.pdbx_strand_id
1 'polypeptide(L)'
;PAAKIRGDRQCSIVSDYMGTPVQMYDSEGNKTWDCTLDIYGKVTDFRGESLHDCPFRFQGQYEDIETGLYYNRFRYYDPNLGGYISQDPIGLLGGKQFYSYVHDLNLWIDILGLRGKESYPSWMKPKENYERHHIIPYEYRNHEIFTITKMNINNATNMVYLPRKESIHSTKAIHVGFYINGQHHSKYNKAMLLELNRLMDDYKTNKWSVERLQKELLELQHITRKRLNNARIQHH
;
A
#
# COMPACT_ATOMS: atom_id res chain seq x y z
N PRO A 1 17.47 4.58 6.08
CA PRO A 1 18.71 4.41 6.88
C PRO A 1 19.23 5.81 7.23
N ALA A 2 19.65 6.08 8.46
CA ALA A 2 19.95 7.44 8.92
C ALA A 2 21.45 7.68 9.22
N ALA A 3 22.20 6.63 9.54
CA ALA A 3 23.63 6.72 9.82
C ALA A 3 24.33 5.38 9.54
N LYS A 4 25.64 5.43 9.31
CA LYS A 4 26.55 4.29 9.22
C LYS A 4 27.65 4.45 10.27
N ILE A 5 27.94 3.38 11.00
CA ILE A 5 29.05 3.33 11.98
C ILE A 5 29.99 2.21 11.53
N ARG A 6 31.29 2.52 11.37
CA ARG A 6 32.32 1.55 11.01
C ARG A 6 33.57 1.80 11.85
N GLY A 7 33.80 0.95 12.85
CA GLY A 7 34.79 1.22 13.90
C GLY A 7 34.42 2.53 14.62
N ASP A 8 35.39 3.45 14.72
CA ASP A 8 35.20 4.76 15.39
C ASP A 8 34.64 5.84 14.46
N ARG A 9 34.40 5.54 13.18
CA ARG A 9 33.88 6.51 12.21
C ARG A 9 32.36 6.45 12.15
N GLN A 10 31.72 7.60 12.33
CA GLN A 10 30.29 7.79 12.17
C GLN A 10 30.02 8.66 10.93
N CYS A 11 29.08 8.23 10.10
CA CYS A 11 28.60 9.01 8.96
C CYS A 11 27.09 9.19 9.06
N SER A 12 26.61 10.41 8.82
CA SER A 12 25.18 10.73 8.68
C SER A 12 24.75 10.54 7.24
N ILE A 13 23.58 9.94 7.02
CA ILE A 13 23.01 9.73 5.68
C ILE A 13 21.90 10.76 5.47
N VAL A 14 22.03 11.56 4.42
CA VAL A 14 21.00 12.50 3.97
C VAL A 14 20.21 11.85 2.84
N SER A 15 18.89 11.92 2.95
CA SER A 15 17.97 11.37 1.95
C SER A 15 17.14 12.47 1.30
N ASP A 16 16.66 12.22 0.09
CA ASP A 16 15.68 13.09 -0.56
C ASP A 16 14.28 13.00 0.10
N TYR A 17 13.30 13.69 -0.48
CA TYR A 17 11.91 13.68 0.00
C TYR A 17 11.25 12.28 -0.07
N MET A 18 11.83 11.36 -0.85
CA MET A 18 11.43 9.96 -0.97
C MET A 18 12.23 9.03 -0.07
N GLY A 19 13.08 9.54 0.82
CA GLY A 19 13.91 8.69 1.67
C GLY A 19 14.98 7.90 0.91
N THR A 20 15.27 8.26 -0.34
CA THR A 20 16.39 7.72 -1.12
C THR A 20 17.68 8.38 -0.63
N PRO A 21 18.70 7.62 -0.21
CA PRO A 21 19.98 8.19 0.17
C PRO A 21 20.63 8.92 -1.00
N VAL A 22 20.97 10.19 -0.79
CA VAL A 22 21.63 11.03 -1.81
C VAL A 22 23.04 11.43 -1.39
N GLN A 23 23.29 11.61 -0.09
CA GLN A 23 24.59 12.07 0.41
C GLN A 23 24.95 11.45 1.77
N MET A 24 26.25 11.37 2.06
CA MET A 24 26.78 11.07 3.40
C MET A 24 27.81 12.10 3.85
N TYR A 25 27.83 12.35 5.15
CA TYR A 25 28.75 13.28 5.81
C TYR A 25 29.43 12.60 6.99
N ASP A 26 30.73 12.82 7.16
CA ASP A 26 31.45 12.38 8.36
C ASP A 26 31.14 13.26 9.59
N SER A 27 31.75 12.95 10.73
CA SER A 27 31.59 13.69 11.98
C SER A 27 32.14 15.13 11.95
N GLU A 28 33.00 15.45 10.98
CA GLU A 28 33.59 16.78 10.79
C GLU A 28 32.75 17.63 9.81
N GLY A 29 31.75 17.03 9.16
CA GLY A 29 30.89 17.70 8.19
C GLY A 29 31.41 17.64 6.75
N ASN A 30 32.44 16.83 6.47
CA ASN A 30 32.91 16.61 5.10
C ASN A 30 31.99 15.63 4.37
N LYS A 31 31.66 15.93 3.12
CA LYS A 31 30.86 15.03 2.27
C LYS A 31 31.72 13.87 1.79
N THR A 32 31.38 12.66 2.21
CA THR A 32 32.15 11.43 1.92
C THR A 32 31.54 10.58 0.82
N TRP A 33 30.26 10.78 0.52
CA TRP A 33 29.50 10.05 -0.50
C TRP A 33 28.40 10.95 -1.08
N ASP A 34 28.24 10.95 -2.40
CA ASP A 34 27.19 11.66 -3.13
C ASP A 34 26.77 10.81 -4.34
N CYS A 35 25.47 10.53 -4.47
CA CYS A 35 24.95 9.68 -5.52
C CYS A 35 23.64 10.25 -6.09
N THR A 36 23.55 10.26 -7.41
CA THR A 36 22.32 10.58 -8.14
C THR A 36 21.78 9.30 -8.79
N LEU A 37 20.48 9.05 -8.63
CA LEU A 37 19.77 7.97 -9.30
C LEU A 37 18.85 8.53 -10.38
N ASP A 38 18.64 7.78 -11.46
CA ASP A 38 17.57 8.07 -12.42
C ASP A 38 16.19 7.60 -11.93
N ILE A 39 15.19 7.73 -12.79
CA ILE A 39 13.81 7.31 -12.49
C ILE A 39 13.68 5.80 -12.22
N TYR A 40 14.62 4.97 -12.65
CA TYR A 40 14.63 3.53 -12.41
C TYR A 40 15.59 3.14 -11.28
N GLY A 41 16.15 4.11 -10.56
CA GLY A 41 17.07 3.84 -9.44
C GLY A 41 18.48 3.50 -9.92
N LYS A 42 18.78 3.62 -11.22
CA LYS A 42 20.12 3.41 -11.75
C LYS A 42 21.00 4.59 -11.37
N VAL A 43 22.21 4.31 -10.92
CA VAL A 43 23.21 5.35 -10.62
C VAL A 43 23.60 6.08 -11.91
N THR A 44 23.44 7.41 -11.93
CA THR A 44 23.81 8.27 -13.06
C THR A 44 25.01 9.15 -12.78
N ASP A 45 25.21 9.56 -11.53
CA ASP A 45 26.40 10.26 -11.06
C ASP A 45 26.78 9.75 -9.66
N PHE A 46 28.08 9.63 -9.40
CA PHE A 46 28.60 9.19 -8.11
C PHE A 46 29.92 9.89 -7.78
N ARG A 47 30.06 10.38 -6.54
CA ARG A 47 31.29 10.95 -6.00
C ARG A 47 31.55 10.41 -4.60
N GLY A 48 32.71 9.80 -4.40
CA GLY A 48 33.14 9.22 -3.13
C GLY A 48 34.19 8.14 -3.36
N GLU A 49 34.63 7.47 -2.29
CA GLU A 49 35.63 6.39 -2.39
C GLU A 49 35.01 5.10 -2.93
N SER A 50 33.83 4.72 -2.42
CA SER A 50 33.13 3.51 -2.83
C SER A 50 31.63 3.74 -2.88
N LEU A 51 31.00 3.38 -4.01
CA LEU A 51 29.55 3.43 -4.15
C LEU A 51 28.86 2.58 -3.06
N HIS A 52 29.50 1.47 -2.67
CA HIS A 52 28.98 0.53 -1.67
C HIS A 52 29.11 1.04 -0.23
N ASP A 53 29.67 2.24 -0.02
CA ASP A 53 29.61 2.84 1.31
C ASP A 53 28.18 3.10 1.76
N CYS A 54 27.27 3.37 0.81
CA CYS A 54 25.83 3.30 0.99
C CYS A 54 25.24 2.27 0.01
N PRO A 55 24.98 1.02 0.43
CA PRO A 55 24.44 -0.02 -0.46
C PRO A 55 22.93 0.13 -0.72
N PHE A 56 22.30 1.18 -0.20
CA PHE A 56 20.87 1.40 -0.32
C PHE A 56 20.55 2.19 -1.59
N ARG A 57 19.40 1.89 -2.21
CA ARG A 57 18.89 2.59 -3.41
C ARG A 57 17.53 3.20 -3.08
N PHE A 58 16.50 2.93 -3.89
CA PHE A 58 15.14 3.28 -3.50
C PHE A 58 14.73 2.56 -2.21
N GLN A 59 13.64 3.03 -1.59
CA GLN A 59 13.17 2.48 -0.32
C GLN A 59 13.00 0.95 -0.37
N GLY A 60 13.67 0.25 0.55
CA GLY A 60 13.63 -1.21 0.65
C GLY A 60 14.58 -1.95 -0.29
N GLN A 61 15.37 -1.23 -1.10
CA GLN A 61 16.35 -1.82 -2.01
C GLN A 61 17.76 -1.84 -1.39
N TYR A 62 18.40 -2.99 -1.52
CA TYR A 62 19.82 -3.20 -1.22
C TYR A 62 20.53 -3.66 -2.48
N GLU A 63 21.58 -2.95 -2.90
CA GLU A 63 22.40 -3.40 -4.03
C GLU A 63 23.23 -4.62 -3.63
N ASP A 64 23.04 -5.70 -4.38
CA ASP A 64 23.91 -6.86 -4.37
C ASP A 64 25.11 -6.60 -5.30
N ILE A 65 26.29 -6.49 -4.70
CA ILE A 65 27.53 -6.11 -5.38
C ILE A 65 27.97 -7.16 -6.40
N GLU A 66 27.70 -8.44 -6.13
CA GLU A 66 28.15 -9.53 -7.01
C GLU A 66 27.39 -9.53 -8.34
N THR A 67 26.12 -9.11 -8.30
CA THR A 67 25.21 -9.17 -9.44
C THR A 67 24.89 -7.81 -10.05
N GLY A 68 25.09 -6.72 -9.30
CA GLY A 68 24.63 -5.37 -9.65
C GLY A 68 23.10 -5.20 -9.59
N LEU A 69 22.38 -6.22 -9.11
CA LEU A 69 20.93 -6.19 -8.96
C LEU A 69 20.54 -5.62 -7.61
N TYR A 70 19.33 -5.08 -7.53
CA TYR A 70 18.79 -4.54 -6.29
C TYR A 70 17.86 -5.56 -5.64
N TYR A 71 18.27 -6.06 -4.48
CA TYR A 71 17.48 -6.98 -3.69
C TYR A 71 16.35 -6.25 -2.96
N ASN A 72 15.12 -6.65 -3.28
CA ASN A 72 13.89 -6.31 -2.59
C ASN A 72 13.30 -7.60 -2.00
N ARG A 73 13.84 -8.08 -0.88
CA ARG A 73 13.36 -9.21 -0.05
C ARG A 73 12.94 -10.49 -0.80
N PHE A 74 11.85 -10.49 -1.57
CA PHE A 74 11.39 -11.63 -2.36
C PHE A 74 11.85 -11.60 -3.83
N ARG A 75 12.37 -10.49 -4.34
CA ARG A 75 12.80 -10.36 -5.75
C ARG A 75 14.05 -9.53 -5.92
N TYR A 76 14.75 -9.77 -7.03
CA TYR A 76 15.83 -8.94 -7.53
C TYR A 76 15.31 -8.02 -8.65
N TYR A 77 15.61 -6.74 -8.53
CA TYR A 77 15.28 -5.67 -9.45
C TYR A 77 16.51 -5.30 -10.28
N ASP A 78 16.36 -5.22 -11.60
CA ASP A 78 17.38 -4.75 -12.52
C ASP A 78 17.12 -3.27 -12.87
N PRO A 79 17.97 -2.34 -12.41
CA PRO A 79 17.82 -0.92 -12.72
C PRO A 79 18.04 -0.58 -14.20
N ASN A 80 18.71 -1.44 -14.98
CA ASN A 80 18.85 -1.22 -16.42
C ASN A 80 17.56 -1.54 -17.18
N LEU A 81 16.77 -2.48 -16.67
CA LEU A 81 15.48 -2.86 -17.24
C LEU A 81 14.32 -2.05 -16.64
N GLY A 82 14.53 -1.46 -15.46
CA GLY A 82 13.48 -0.75 -14.72
C GLY A 82 12.46 -1.69 -14.07
N GLY A 83 12.83 -2.96 -13.83
CA GLY A 83 11.89 -4.00 -13.38
C GLY A 83 12.54 -5.18 -12.66
N TYR A 84 11.72 -6.04 -12.09
CA TYR A 84 12.13 -7.32 -11.51
C TYR A 84 12.55 -8.32 -12.57
N ILE A 85 13.59 -9.10 -12.29
CA ILE A 85 14.07 -10.17 -13.18
C ILE A 85 13.30 -11.49 -13.02
N SER A 86 12.41 -11.55 -12.03
CA SER A 86 11.53 -12.70 -11.76
C SER A 86 10.07 -12.26 -11.70
N GLN A 87 9.19 -13.16 -12.13
CA GLN A 87 7.75 -12.98 -12.00
C GLN A 87 7.38 -12.83 -10.53
N ASP A 88 6.40 -11.96 -10.24
CA ASP A 88 5.83 -11.81 -8.91
C ASP A 88 5.46 -13.19 -8.32
N PRO A 89 6.04 -13.60 -7.17
CA PRO A 89 5.78 -14.89 -6.55
C PRO A 89 4.32 -15.14 -6.17
N ILE A 90 3.52 -14.08 -6.01
CA ILE A 90 2.07 -14.20 -5.78
C ILE A 90 1.25 -14.17 -7.08
N GLY A 91 1.92 -14.17 -8.24
CA GLY A 91 1.33 -14.28 -9.57
C GLY A 91 0.38 -13.11 -9.88
N LEU A 92 -0.81 -13.41 -10.40
CA LEU A 92 -1.84 -12.40 -10.69
C LEU A 92 -2.28 -11.60 -9.46
N LEU A 93 -2.01 -12.08 -8.24
CA LEU A 93 -2.32 -11.35 -7.01
C LEU A 93 -1.40 -10.13 -6.80
N GLY A 94 -0.23 -10.11 -7.44
CA GLY A 94 0.66 -8.94 -7.54
C GLY A 94 0.27 -8.00 -8.69
N GLY A 95 -0.82 -8.30 -9.39
CA GLY A 95 -1.33 -7.53 -10.53
C GLY A 95 -0.84 -8.04 -11.89
N LYS A 96 -1.31 -7.40 -12.96
CA LYS A 96 -1.15 -7.87 -14.35
C LYS A 96 0.25 -7.68 -14.96
N GLN A 97 1.12 -6.95 -14.28
CA GLN A 97 2.47 -6.62 -14.76
C GLN A 97 3.45 -7.37 -13.85
N PHE A 98 3.82 -8.56 -14.28
CA PHE A 98 4.50 -9.57 -13.46
C PHE A 98 5.92 -9.19 -13.03
N TYR A 99 6.56 -8.31 -13.81
CA TYR A 99 7.96 -7.92 -13.66
C TYR A 99 8.13 -6.45 -13.25
N SER A 100 7.06 -5.71 -12.96
CA SER A 100 7.17 -4.28 -12.64
C SER A 100 7.39 -4.03 -11.16
N TYR A 101 8.17 -2.99 -10.85
CA TYR A 101 8.42 -2.52 -9.49
C TYR A 101 7.17 -1.88 -8.85
N VAL A 102 6.74 -0.72 -9.36
CA VAL A 102 5.51 -0.04 -8.94
C VAL A 102 4.87 0.68 -10.14
N HIS A 103 3.62 1.10 -9.99
CA HIS A 103 2.90 1.85 -11.03
C HIS A 103 3.35 3.31 -11.14
N ASP A 104 3.66 3.93 -10.00
CA ASP A 104 4.17 5.30 -9.94
C ASP A 104 5.19 5.38 -8.80
N LEU A 105 6.45 5.62 -9.16
CA LEU A 105 7.58 5.72 -8.24
C LEU A 105 7.48 6.94 -7.32
N ASN A 106 6.72 7.96 -7.74
CA ASN A 106 6.50 9.17 -6.97
C ASN A 106 5.42 9.00 -5.89
N LEU A 107 4.69 7.89 -5.89
CA LEU A 107 3.56 7.67 -4.99
C LEU A 107 3.59 6.30 -4.30
N TRP A 108 4.36 5.33 -4.82
CA TRP A 108 4.33 3.95 -4.40
C TRP A 108 5.74 3.40 -4.21
N ILE A 109 5.88 2.54 -3.21
CA ILE A 109 7.11 1.79 -2.90
C ILE A 109 6.77 0.31 -2.77
N ASP A 110 7.63 -0.58 -3.26
CA ASP A 110 7.50 -2.03 -3.07
C ASP A 110 8.58 -2.56 -2.10
N ILE A 111 8.33 -2.32 -0.81
CA ILE A 111 9.23 -2.70 0.31
C ILE A 111 9.45 -4.22 0.38
N LEU A 112 8.46 -5.02 -0.04
CA LEU A 112 8.55 -6.48 0.06
C LEU A 112 9.07 -7.11 -1.22
N GLY A 113 9.06 -6.42 -2.35
CA GLY A 113 9.17 -7.09 -3.63
C GLY A 113 7.94 -7.94 -3.92
N LEU A 114 6.77 -7.50 -3.48
CA LEU A 114 5.46 -8.05 -3.84
C LEU A 114 4.62 -6.84 -4.23
N ARG A 115 4.31 -6.71 -5.52
CA ARG A 115 3.68 -5.49 -6.00
C ARG A 115 2.37 -5.27 -5.22
N GLY A 116 2.19 -4.03 -4.78
CA GLY A 116 1.14 -3.63 -3.84
C GLY A 116 -0.20 -4.27 -4.16
N LYS A 117 -0.73 -5.01 -3.17
CA LYS A 117 -1.96 -5.81 -3.24
C LYS A 117 -2.98 -5.13 -4.16
N GLU A 118 -3.57 -5.88 -5.10
CA GLU A 118 -4.81 -5.43 -5.70
C GLU A 118 -5.78 -5.16 -4.55
N SER A 119 -6.04 -3.88 -4.27
CA SER A 119 -7.00 -3.48 -3.25
C SER A 119 -8.36 -4.08 -3.59
N TYR A 120 -8.63 -4.31 -4.87
CA TYR A 120 -9.87 -4.86 -5.38
C TYR A 120 -9.73 -6.29 -5.91
N PRO A 121 -10.76 -7.14 -5.76
CA PRO A 121 -10.74 -8.50 -6.31
C PRO A 121 -10.74 -8.55 -7.84
N SER A 122 -9.98 -9.50 -8.40
CA SER A 122 -9.85 -9.74 -9.84
C SER A 122 -11.15 -10.22 -10.52
N TRP A 123 -12.07 -10.83 -9.75
CA TRP A 123 -13.39 -11.28 -10.20
C TRP A 123 -14.39 -10.12 -10.39
N MET A 124 -14.16 -8.97 -9.72
CA MET A 124 -14.99 -7.77 -9.87
C MET A 124 -14.36 -6.85 -10.92
N LYS A 125 -14.79 -7.00 -12.18
CA LYS A 125 -14.23 -6.22 -13.30
C LYS A 125 -14.61 -4.73 -13.19
N PRO A 126 -13.80 -3.80 -13.70
CA PRO A 126 -14.22 -2.41 -13.84
C PRO A 126 -15.53 -2.33 -14.62
N LYS A 127 -16.42 -1.44 -14.21
CA LYS A 127 -17.72 -1.21 -14.86
C LYS A 127 -17.79 0.25 -15.26
N GLU A 128 -18.11 0.52 -16.52
CA GLU A 128 -18.20 1.88 -17.05
C GLU A 128 -19.12 2.74 -16.17
N ASN A 129 -18.70 3.97 -15.84
CA ASN A 129 -19.43 4.90 -14.97
C ASN A 129 -19.59 4.49 -13.49
N TYR A 130 -19.06 3.33 -13.07
CA TYR A 130 -19.08 2.89 -11.68
C TYR A 130 -17.66 2.72 -11.13
N GLU A 131 -17.54 2.88 -9.81
CA GLU A 131 -16.35 2.51 -9.04
C GLU A 131 -16.61 1.26 -8.22
N ARG A 132 -15.55 0.47 -8.02
CA ARG A 132 -15.53 -0.62 -7.06
C ARG A 132 -15.31 -0.01 -5.68
N HIS A 133 -16.08 -0.43 -4.70
CA HIS A 133 -16.02 0.12 -3.35
C HIS A 133 -16.07 -1.02 -2.33
N HIS A 134 -15.16 -1.01 -1.36
CA HIS A 134 -15.23 -1.90 -0.20
C HIS A 134 -16.19 -1.33 0.82
N ILE A 135 -17.17 -2.14 1.23
CA ILE A 135 -18.10 -1.80 2.31
C ILE A 135 -17.32 -1.57 3.60
N ILE A 136 -16.52 -2.54 4.02
CA ILE A 136 -15.52 -2.32 5.09
C ILE A 136 -14.22 -1.90 4.41
N PRO A 137 -13.70 -0.68 4.68
CA PRO A 137 -12.58 -0.12 3.96
C PRO A 137 -11.32 -0.99 4.00
N TYR A 138 -10.64 -1.07 2.86
CA TYR A 138 -9.44 -1.88 2.68
C TYR A 138 -8.28 -1.48 3.61
N GLU A 139 -8.25 -0.23 4.07
CA GLU A 139 -7.26 0.24 5.04
C GLU A 139 -7.31 -0.59 6.34
N TYR A 140 -8.47 -1.15 6.70
CA TYR A 140 -8.68 -1.96 7.90
C TYR A 140 -8.46 -3.47 7.70
N ARG A 141 -7.86 -3.90 6.58
CA ARG A 141 -7.58 -5.33 6.29
C ARG A 141 -6.77 -6.07 7.36
N ASN A 142 -6.04 -5.35 8.20
CA ASN A 142 -5.21 -5.91 9.27
C ASN A 142 -5.92 -5.85 10.65
N HIS A 143 -7.19 -5.43 10.70
CA HIS A 143 -7.97 -5.40 11.94
C HIS A 143 -8.16 -6.82 12.49
N GLU A 144 -8.05 -6.98 13.81
CA GLU A 144 -8.07 -8.27 14.52
C GLU A 144 -9.29 -9.14 14.14
N ILE A 145 -10.44 -8.49 13.92
CA ILE A 145 -11.70 -9.13 13.53
C ILE A 145 -11.56 -10.03 12.28
N PHE A 146 -10.74 -9.65 11.29
CA PHE A 146 -10.54 -10.43 10.07
C PHE A 146 -9.66 -11.66 10.30
N THR A 147 -8.72 -11.56 11.25
CA THR A 147 -7.89 -12.69 11.67
C THR A 147 -8.72 -13.74 12.42
N ILE A 148 -9.66 -13.30 13.26
CA ILE A 148 -10.54 -14.19 14.05
C ILE A 148 -11.60 -14.83 13.16
N THR A 149 -12.34 -13.99 12.42
CA THR A 149 -13.46 -14.46 11.58
C THR A 149 -13.00 -15.21 10.32
N LYS A 150 -11.71 -15.13 9.98
CA LYS A 150 -11.13 -15.62 8.71
C LYS A 150 -11.80 -15.01 7.48
N MET A 151 -12.50 -13.89 7.65
CA MET A 151 -13.13 -13.21 6.54
C MET A 151 -12.07 -12.59 5.62
N ASN A 152 -12.16 -12.88 4.32
CA ASN A 152 -11.37 -12.20 3.31
C ASN A 152 -12.03 -10.85 2.96
N ILE A 153 -11.30 -9.75 3.14
CA ILE A 153 -11.79 -8.38 2.89
C ILE A 153 -12.18 -8.12 1.43
N ASN A 154 -11.65 -8.92 0.49
CA ASN A 154 -11.96 -8.84 -0.94
C ASN A 154 -13.10 -9.79 -1.36
N ASN A 155 -13.82 -10.40 -0.41
CA ASN A 155 -14.97 -11.24 -0.73
C ASN A 155 -16.16 -10.44 -1.24
N ALA A 156 -17.03 -11.11 -2.00
CA ALA A 156 -18.19 -10.48 -2.62
C ALA A 156 -19.16 -9.81 -1.64
N THR A 157 -19.24 -10.27 -0.39
CA THR A 157 -20.05 -9.66 0.67
C THR A 157 -19.52 -8.29 1.10
N ASN A 158 -18.24 -8.00 0.87
CA ASN A 158 -17.61 -6.73 1.18
C ASN A 158 -17.49 -5.77 -0.02
N MET A 159 -17.99 -6.13 -1.20
CA MET A 159 -17.84 -5.33 -2.41
C MET A 159 -19.17 -4.76 -2.93
N VAL A 160 -19.14 -3.53 -3.44
CA VAL A 160 -20.28 -2.89 -4.12
C VAL A 160 -19.82 -1.97 -5.26
N TYR A 161 -20.65 -1.83 -6.30
CA TYR A 161 -20.46 -0.80 -7.32
C TYR A 161 -21.24 0.47 -6.96
N LEU A 162 -20.54 1.61 -6.95
CA LEU A 162 -21.13 2.93 -6.73
C LEU A 162 -20.95 3.81 -7.99
N PRO A 163 -21.98 4.53 -8.42
CA PRO A 163 -21.88 5.44 -9.56
C PRO A 163 -20.90 6.59 -9.29
N ARG A 164 -20.19 7.07 -10.32
CA ARG A 164 -19.27 8.22 -10.22
C ARG A 164 -19.97 9.59 -10.15
N LYS A 165 -21.25 9.66 -10.54
CA LYS A 165 -22.08 10.88 -10.56
C LYS A 165 -23.55 10.52 -10.38
N GLU A 166 -24.34 11.48 -9.87
CA GLU A 166 -25.76 11.28 -9.52
C GLU A 166 -26.61 10.83 -10.72
N SER A 167 -26.31 11.35 -11.91
CA SER A 167 -27.06 11.07 -13.13
C SER A 167 -26.99 9.61 -13.61
N ILE A 168 -26.13 8.77 -13.02
CA ILE A 168 -26.00 7.36 -13.42
C ILE A 168 -26.98 6.46 -12.67
N HIS A 169 -27.36 6.78 -11.44
CA HIS A 169 -28.28 5.94 -10.67
C HIS A 169 -29.11 6.75 -9.67
N SER A 170 -30.42 6.53 -9.68
CA SER A 170 -31.38 7.38 -8.99
C SER A 170 -31.38 7.27 -7.46
N THR A 171 -30.87 6.18 -6.88
CA THR A 171 -30.92 5.92 -5.42
C THR A 171 -29.58 5.62 -4.76
N LYS A 172 -28.52 5.37 -5.53
CA LYS A 172 -27.24 4.91 -4.99
C LYS A 172 -26.42 6.09 -4.49
N ALA A 173 -25.67 5.85 -3.42
CA ALA A 173 -24.56 6.69 -3.00
C ALA A 173 -23.58 6.91 -4.17
N ILE A 174 -23.13 8.15 -4.35
CA ILE A 174 -22.19 8.53 -5.41
C ILE A 174 -20.77 8.42 -4.88
N HIS A 175 -19.87 7.79 -5.63
CA HIS A 175 -18.45 7.72 -5.32
C HIS A 175 -17.68 8.81 -6.08
N VAL A 176 -17.42 9.95 -5.45
CA VAL A 176 -16.81 11.13 -6.14
C VAL A 176 -15.27 11.15 -6.21
N GLY A 177 -14.62 10.00 -6.04
CA GLY A 177 -13.16 9.87 -6.16
C GLY A 177 -12.42 9.99 -4.83
N PHE A 178 -11.09 9.86 -4.87
CA PHE A 178 -10.25 9.62 -3.68
C PHE A 178 -10.00 10.87 -2.81
N TYR A 179 -10.33 12.06 -3.33
CA TYR A 179 -10.07 13.35 -2.69
C TYR A 179 -11.20 14.34 -2.96
N ILE A 180 -11.71 14.97 -1.90
CA ILE A 180 -12.49 16.22 -1.98
C ILE A 180 -11.78 17.24 -1.10
N ASN A 181 -11.38 18.37 -1.67
CA ASN A 181 -10.77 19.49 -0.93
C ASN A 181 -9.60 19.10 -0.01
N GLY A 182 -8.72 18.20 -0.47
CA GLY A 182 -7.53 17.79 0.29
C GLY A 182 -7.81 16.96 1.54
N GLN A 183 -9.07 16.55 1.78
CA GLN A 183 -9.41 15.65 2.89
C GLN A 183 -9.75 14.25 2.36
N HIS A 184 -8.97 13.27 2.84
CA HIS A 184 -9.21 11.84 2.66
C HIS A 184 -10.56 11.44 3.29
N HIS A 185 -11.10 10.28 2.87
CA HIS A 185 -12.33 9.56 3.26
C HIS A 185 -12.59 9.35 4.78
N SER A 186 -12.33 10.37 5.60
CA SER A 186 -12.06 10.24 7.02
C SER A 186 -13.32 9.94 7.81
N LYS A 187 -14.49 10.48 7.43
CA LYS A 187 -15.73 10.28 8.18
C LYS A 187 -16.27 8.85 8.07
N TYR A 188 -16.38 8.32 6.85
CA TYR A 188 -16.86 6.96 6.63
C TYR A 188 -15.90 5.92 7.22
N ASN A 189 -14.60 6.08 6.94
CA ASN A 189 -13.60 5.15 7.45
C ASN A 189 -13.58 5.16 8.99
N LYS A 190 -13.61 6.35 9.62
CA LYS A 190 -13.73 6.46 11.09
C LYS A 190 -15.00 5.79 11.64
N ALA A 191 -16.14 5.99 10.98
CA ALA A 191 -17.39 5.36 11.40
C ALA A 191 -17.33 3.83 11.30
N MET A 192 -16.74 3.29 10.23
CA MET A 192 -16.52 1.84 10.09
C MET A 192 -15.54 1.31 11.12
N LEU A 193 -14.43 2.00 11.39
CA LEU A 193 -13.51 1.61 12.44
C LEU A 193 -14.19 1.54 13.81
N LEU A 194 -15.05 2.51 14.13
CA LEU A 194 -15.81 2.51 15.37
C LEU A 194 -16.72 1.28 15.49
N GLU A 195 -17.41 0.91 14.41
CA GLU A 195 -18.24 -0.30 14.40
C GLU A 195 -17.42 -1.59 14.51
N LEU A 196 -16.27 -1.68 13.84
CA LEU A 196 -15.38 -2.84 13.96
C LEU A 196 -14.85 -3.00 15.39
N ASN A 197 -14.46 -1.90 16.03
CA ASN A 197 -14.03 -1.88 17.42
C ASN A 197 -15.16 -2.29 18.35
N ARG A 198 -16.37 -1.74 18.16
CA ARG A 198 -17.56 -2.10 18.93
C ARG A 198 -17.87 -3.60 18.85
N LEU A 199 -17.82 -4.19 17.65
CA LEU A 199 -18.03 -5.64 17.48
C LEU A 199 -16.95 -6.47 18.19
N MET A 200 -15.70 -6.01 18.18
CA MET A 200 -14.61 -6.68 18.90
C MET A 200 -14.76 -6.59 20.42
N ASP A 201 -15.20 -5.44 20.93
CA ASP A 201 -15.47 -5.23 22.35
C ASP A 201 -16.65 -6.09 22.79
N ASP A 202 -17.73 -6.16 22.01
CA ASP A 202 -18.87 -7.03 22.27
C ASP A 202 -18.46 -8.50 22.26
N TYR A 203 -17.64 -8.92 21.29
CA TYR A 203 -17.11 -10.28 21.22
C TYR A 203 -16.33 -10.67 22.47
N LYS A 204 -15.43 -9.79 22.93
CA LYS A 204 -14.59 -10.03 24.11
C LYS A 204 -15.40 -9.98 25.40
N THR A 205 -16.26 -8.98 25.56
CA THR A 205 -17.04 -8.73 26.79
C THR A 205 -18.11 -9.78 26.99
N ASN A 206 -18.88 -10.07 25.93
CA ASN A 206 -20.00 -11.01 25.99
C ASN A 206 -19.58 -12.46 25.69
N LYS A 207 -18.28 -12.71 25.47
CA LYS A 207 -17.71 -14.03 25.15
C LYS A 207 -18.44 -14.71 24.00
N TRP A 208 -18.68 -13.97 22.91
CA TRP A 208 -19.36 -14.52 21.75
C TRP A 208 -18.56 -15.64 21.10
N SER A 209 -19.26 -16.58 20.45
CA SER A 209 -18.59 -17.54 19.57
C SER A 209 -18.09 -16.84 18.30
N VAL A 210 -17.13 -17.46 17.62
CA VAL A 210 -16.60 -16.93 16.34
C VAL A 210 -17.71 -16.86 15.29
N GLU A 211 -18.65 -17.82 15.29
CA GLU A 211 -19.79 -17.86 14.37
C GLU A 211 -20.73 -16.68 14.61
N ARG A 212 -20.94 -16.29 15.89
CA ARG A 212 -21.74 -15.10 16.20
C ARG A 212 -21.05 -13.84 15.68
N LEU A 213 -19.74 -13.69 15.93
CA LEU A 213 -18.98 -12.55 15.43
C LEU A 213 -18.99 -12.47 13.89
N GLN A 214 -18.86 -13.61 13.20
CA GLN A 214 -19.01 -13.68 11.74
C GLN A 214 -20.38 -13.20 11.28
N LYS A 215 -21.46 -13.62 11.96
CA LYS A 215 -22.83 -13.20 11.64
C LYS A 215 -23.02 -11.69 11.83
N GLU A 216 -22.50 -11.12 12.90
CA GLU A 216 -22.57 -9.68 13.17
C GLU A 216 -21.76 -8.85 12.16
N LEU A 217 -20.57 -9.35 11.78
CA LEU A 217 -19.76 -8.71 10.74
C LEU A 217 -20.45 -8.73 9.37
N LEU A 218 -21.11 -9.85 9.03
CA LEU A 218 -21.93 -9.95 7.82
C LEU A 218 -23.14 -9.03 7.87
N GLU A 219 -23.78 -8.88 9.02
CA GLU A 219 -24.91 -7.97 9.19
C GLU A 219 -24.49 -6.50 9.02
N LEU A 220 -23.33 -6.11 9.58
CA LEU A 220 -22.74 -4.79 9.34
C LEU A 220 -22.53 -4.53 7.84
N GLN A 221 -22.01 -5.52 7.11
CA GLN A 221 -21.86 -5.41 5.65
C GLN A 221 -23.20 -5.29 4.93
N HIS A 222 -24.20 -6.05 5.34
CA HIS A 222 -25.53 -6.05 4.75
C HIS A 222 -26.24 -4.70 4.94
N ILE A 223 -26.28 -4.19 6.18
CA ILE A 223 -26.90 -2.90 6.52
C ILE A 223 -26.19 -1.77 5.77
N THR A 224 -24.87 -1.78 5.76
CA THR A 224 -24.07 -0.73 5.09
C THR A 224 -24.27 -0.76 3.58
N ARG A 225 -24.28 -1.95 2.97
CA ARG A 225 -24.63 -2.11 1.55
C ARG A 225 -26.02 -1.57 1.24
N LYS A 226 -27.01 -1.86 2.09
CA LYS A 226 -28.37 -1.37 1.92
C LYS A 226 -28.42 0.15 1.99
N ARG A 227 -27.67 0.77 2.91
CA ARG A 227 -27.53 2.25 2.99
C ARG A 227 -26.90 2.80 1.72
N LEU A 228 -25.77 2.25 1.28
CA LEU A 228 -25.09 2.66 0.04
C LEU A 228 -25.97 2.52 -1.22
N ASN A 229 -26.87 1.53 -1.25
CA ASN A 229 -27.76 1.33 -2.38
C ASN A 229 -28.99 2.27 -2.41
N ASN A 230 -29.37 2.83 -1.26
CA ASN A 230 -30.64 3.54 -1.09
C ASN A 230 -30.51 4.98 -0.56
N ALA A 231 -29.31 5.42 -0.19
CA ALA A 231 -29.07 6.78 0.27
C ALA A 231 -28.55 7.64 -0.88
N ARG A 232 -29.31 8.67 -1.28
CA ARG A 232 -28.83 9.82 -2.09
C ARG A 232 -27.87 10.74 -1.32
N ILE A 233 -27.21 10.21 -0.30
CA ILE A 233 -26.18 10.94 0.39
C ILE A 233 -24.97 10.90 -0.55
N GLN A 234 -24.36 12.05 -0.82
CA GLN A 234 -23.00 12.08 -1.38
C GLN A 234 -22.14 11.27 -0.42
N HIS A 235 -21.78 10.07 -0.83
CA HIS A 235 -21.03 9.18 0.01
C HIS A 235 -19.61 9.26 -0.50
N HIS A 236 -18.78 9.97 0.26
CA HIS A 236 -17.54 10.57 -0.21
C HIS A 236 -17.90 11.87 -0.92
#